data_AF-A0A9E6XT54-F1
#
_entry.id   AF-A0A9E6XT54-F1
#
_cell.length_a   1.000
_cell.length_b   1.000
_cell.length_c   1.000
_cell.angle_alpha   90.00
_cell.angle_beta   90.00
_cell.angle_gamma   90.00
#
_symmetry.space_group_name_H-M   'P 1'
#
loop_
_entity.id
_entity.type
_entity.pdbx_description
1 polymer ?
#
loop_
_entity_poly.entity_id
_entity_poly.type
_entity_poly.pdbx_seq_one_letter_code
_entity_poly.pdbx_strand_id
1 'polypeptide(L)' 'MTNEPSEAALDENSPKEVVCPVCGGIVEGETLTELLEIADEHTRQAHGYSVPPEHVRAAAYDAVR' A
#
# COMPACT_ATOMS: atom_id res chain seq x y z
N MET A 1 7.40 33.33 -13.38
CA MET A 1 8.10 32.16 -12.81
C MET A 1 7.01 31.16 -12.50
N THR A 2 6.84 30.18 -13.38
CA THR A 2 5.87 29.09 -13.21
C THR A 2 6.38 28.20 -12.08
N ASN A 3 5.77 28.28 -10.90
CA ASN A 3 5.93 27.26 -9.88
C ASN A 3 4.99 26.12 -10.24
N GLU A 4 5.44 25.28 -11.17
CA GLU A 4 4.89 23.94 -11.32
C GLU A 4 5.31 23.16 -10.07
N PRO A 5 4.40 22.58 -9.28
CA PRO A 5 4.80 21.62 -8.26
C PRO A 5 5.38 20.42 -9.01
N SER A 6 6.71 20.31 -8.97
CA SER A 6 7.48 19.16 -9.40
C SER A 6 6.79 17.88 -8.93
N GLU A 7 6.68 16.93 -9.86
CA GLU A 7 6.17 15.57 -9.64
C GLU A 7 6.61 15.03 -8.28
N ALA A 8 5.62 14.45 -7.60
CA ALA A 8 5.67 13.92 -6.25
C ALA A 8 7.06 13.41 -5.86
N ALA A 9 7.70 14.10 -4.90
CA ALA A 9 8.70 13.45 -4.08
C ALA A 9 8.00 12.24 -3.44
N LEU A 10 8.30 11.04 -3.95
CA LEU A 10 8.01 9.79 -3.26
C LEU A 10 8.59 9.97 -1.86
N ASP A 11 7.73 10.09 -0.85
CA ASP A 11 8.17 10.21 0.53
C ASP A 11 9.00 8.95 0.80
N GLU A 12 10.30 9.15 1.03
CA GLU A 12 11.27 8.07 1.23
C GLU A 12 10.93 7.17 2.44
N ASN A 13 9.97 7.58 3.26
CA ASN A 13 9.39 6.82 4.38
C ASN A 13 7.99 6.28 4.08
N SER A 14 7.53 6.27 2.83
CA SER A 14 6.29 5.57 2.48
C SER A 14 6.54 4.05 2.42
N PRO A 15 5.61 3.24 2.97
CA PRO A 15 5.70 1.80 2.85
C PRO A 15 5.60 1.40 1.39
N LYS A 16 6.39 0.38 1.01
CA LYS A 16 6.45 -0.12 -0.38
C LYS A 16 5.78 -1.48 -0.55
N GLU A 17 5.50 -2.15 0.56
CA GLU A 17 4.88 -3.45 0.56
C GLU A 17 3.90 -3.60 1.72
N VAL A 18 2.87 -4.41 1.52
CA VAL A 18 1.94 -4.87 2.55
C VAL A 18 1.88 -6.38 2.51
N VAL A 19 1.97 -7.00 3.68
CA VAL A 19 1.64 -8.42 3.83
C VAL A 19 0.14 -8.55 4.01
N CYS A 20 -0.55 -9.24 3.10
CA CYS A 20 -1.98 -9.52 3.24
C CYS A 20 -2.22 -10.27 4.56
N PRO A 21 -3.02 -9.72 5.49
CA PRO A 21 -3.20 -10.32 6.82
C PRO A 21 -4.02 -11.62 6.79
N VAL A 22 -4.63 -11.96 5.66
CA VAL A 22 -5.46 -13.16 5.50
C VAL A 22 -4.64 -14.37 5.07
N CYS A 23 -3.75 -14.19 4.09
CA CYS A 23 -3.03 -15.30 3.44
C CYS A 23 -1.51 -15.19 3.50
N GLY A 24 -0.96 -14.07 3.99
CA GLY A 24 0.48 -13.81 4.01
C GLY A 24 1.10 -13.47 2.66
N GLY A 25 0.30 -13.27 1.61
CA GLY A 25 0.77 -12.83 0.30
C GLY A 25 1.31 -11.39 0.33
N ILE A 26 2.32 -11.09 -0.46
CA ILE A 26 2.93 -9.76 -0.54
C ILE A 26 2.23 -8.95 -1.64
N VAL A 27 1.86 -7.72 -1.30
CA VAL A 27 1.36 -6.71 -2.21
C VAL A 27 2.38 -5.58 -2.26
N GLU A 28 2.79 -5.17 -3.45
CA GLU A 28 3.78 -4.10 -3.67
C GLU A 28 3.10 -2.87 -4.27
N GLY A 29 3.63 -1.68 -3.98
CA GLY A 29 3.12 -0.41 -4.47
C GLY A 29 4.08 0.74 -4.19
N GLU A 30 3.87 1.88 -4.83
CA GLU A 30 4.74 3.06 -4.70
C GLU A 30 4.28 4.02 -3.60
N THR A 31 3.01 3.92 -3.19
CA THR A 31 2.42 4.74 -2.13
C THR A 31 1.53 3.91 -1.22
N LEU A 32 1.31 4.41 0.01
CA LEU A 32 0.35 3.78 0.92
C LEU A 32 -1.07 3.73 0.34
N THR A 33 -1.50 4.76 -0.38
CA THR A 33 -2.84 4.78 -1.00
C THR A 33 -2.98 3.66 -2.02
N GLU A 34 -2.00 3.49 -2.90
CA GLU A 34 -1.97 2.42 -3.89
C GLU A 34 -1.94 1.04 -3.22
N LEU A 35 -1.12 0.87 -2.17
CA LEU A 35 -1.08 -0.37 -1.40
C LEU A 35 -2.44 -0.72 -0.77
N LEU A 36 -3.19 0.26 -0.27
CA LEU A 36 -4.53 0.04 0.27
C LEU A 36 -5.51 -0.40 -0.84
N GLU A 37 -5.44 0.21 -2.01
CA GLU A 37 -6.30 -0.13 -3.16
C GLU A 37 -6.00 -1.54 -3.69
N ILE A 38 -4.72 -1.88 -3.88
CA ILE A 38 -4.32 -3.21 -4.36
C ILE A 38 -4.64 -4.29 -3.32
N ALA A 39 -4.43 -4.01 -2.03
CA ALA A 39 -4.77 -4.95 -0.97
C ALA A 39 -6.29 -5.17 -0.86
N ASP A 40 -7.11 -4.13 -1.02
CA ASP A 40 -8.57 -4.26 -1.06
C ASP A 40 -9.01 -5.10 -2.27
N GLU A 41 -8.48 -4.82 -3.46
CA GLU A 41 -8.80 -5.62 -4.65
C GLU A 41 -8.37 -7.08 -4.50
N HIS A 42 -7.15 -7.33 -4.00
CA HIS A 42 -6.67 -8.68 -3.71
C HIS A 42 -7.62 -9.41 -2.75
N THR A 43 -8.01 -8.77 -1.65
CA THR A 43 -8.85 -9.42 -0.63
C THR A 43 -10.26 -9.70 -1.15
N ARG A 44 -10.85 -8.80 -1.94
CA ARG A 44 -12.14 -9.04 -2.61
C ARG A 44 -12.06 -10.18 -3.62
N GLN A 45 -11.01 -10.24 -4.43
CA GLN A 45 -10.87 -11.27 -5.48
C GLN A 45 -10.50 -12.65 -4.90
N ALA A 46 -9.53 -12.71 -3.99
CA ALA A 46 -8.96 -13.96 -3.49
C ALA A 46 -9.74 -14.54 -2.31
N HIS A 47 -10.33 -13.68 -1.47
CA HIS A 47 -10.95 -14.09 -0.19
C HIS A 47 -12.45 -13.79 -0.12
N GLY A 48 -12.99 -13.01 -1.06
CA GLY A 48 -14.42 -12.69 -1.13
C GLY A 48 -14.89 -11.64 -0.12
N TYR A 49 -13.97 -10.91 0.53
CA TYR A 49 -14.29 -9.82 1.45
C TYR A 49 -13.17 -8.79 1.50
N SER A 50 -13.51 -7.55 1.88
CA SER A 50 -12.52 -6.48 2.11
C SER A 50 -11.98 -6.53 3.53
N VAL A 51 -10.67 -6.35 3.67
CA VAL A 51 -10.02 -6.13 4.96
C VAL A 51 -10.06 -4.64 5.32
N PRO A 52 -10.36 -4.25 6.57
CA PRO A 52 -10.32 -2.85 6.98
C PRO A 52 -8.95 -2.22 6.72
N PRO A 53 -8.90 -0.99 6.16
CA PRO A 53 -7.64 -0.35 5.75
C PRO A 53 -6.67 -0.12 6.91
N GLU A 54 -7.16 -0.04 8.16
CA GLU A 54 -6.33 0.06 9.36
C GLU A 54 -5.48 -1.20 9.58
N HIS A 55 -6.04 -2.38 9.30
CA HIS A 55 -5.31 -3.65 9.40
C HIS A 55 -4.29 -3.79 8.27
N VAL A 56 -4.64 -3.32 7.08
CA VAL A 56 -3.74 -3.28 5.92
C VAL A 56 -2.56 -2.34 6.21
N ARG A 57 -2.83 -1.15 6.77
CA ARG A 57 -1.80 -0.18 7.18
C ARG A 57 -0.88 -0.74 8.27
N ALA A 58 -1.43 -1.47 9.24
CA ALA A 58 -0.62 -2.10 10.29
C ALA A 58 0.30 -3.23 9.76
N ALA A 59 -0.06 -3.82 8.62
CA ALA A 59 0.73 -4.84 7.93
C ALA A 59 1.60 -4.26 6.80
N ALA A 60 1.62 -2.93 6.65
CA ALA A 60 2.50 -2.23 5.71
C ALA A 60 3.92 -2.15 6.30
N TYR A 61 4.91 -2.42 5.47
CA TYR A 61 6.32 -2.37 5.85
C TYR A 61 7.05 -1.29 5.05
N ASP A 62 7.87 -0.52 5.76
CA ASP A 62 8.84 0.38 5.13
C ASP A 62 10.04 -0.45 4.68
N ALA A 63 10.38 -0.35 3.40
CA ALA A 63 11.52 -1.05 2.81
C ALA A 63 12.88 -0.41 3.20
N VAL A 64 13.04 0.04 4.44
CA VAL A 64 14.32 0.51 4.98
C VAL A 64 15.03 -0.69 5.59
N ARG A 65 15.89 -1.33 4.79
CA ARG A 65 16.77 -2.41 5.23
C ARG A 65 18.23 -2.08 4.96
#